data_AF-A0A3A0ADL0-F1
#
_entry.id   AF-A0A3A0ADL0-F1
#
_cell.length_a   1.000
_cell.length_b   1.000
_cell.length_c   1.000
_cell.angle_alpha   90.00
_cell.angle_beta   90.00
_cell.angle_gamma   90.00
#
_symmetry.space_group_name_H-M   'P 1'
#
loop_
_entity.id
_entity.type
_entity.pdbx_description
1 polymer ?
#
loop_
_entity_poly.entity_id
_entity_poly.type
_entity_poly.pdbx_seq_one_letter_code
_entity_poly.pdbx_strand_id
1 'polypeptide(L)'
;MQEHHVQRSSLRHQRTRLVDALVTVERPQPAELARFDRRKKLAILEENARQHRDELVKWIEEQGLAREVDSIGAATSFNILLVKGTPKVVRALKKAPGVLAVTMADDAAALMR
;
A
#
# COMPACT_ATOMS: atom_id res chain seq x y z
N MET A 1 -10.28 33.78 -32.24
CA MET A 1 -9.92 34.03 -30.83
C MET A 1 -10.88 33.25 -29.95
N GLN A 2 -10.37 32.64 -28.88
CA GLN A 2 -11.08 31.80 -27.88
C GLN A 2 -11.44 30.42 -28.47
N GLU A 3 -11.15 29.28 -27.84
CA GLU A 3 -11.40 28.92 -26.43
C GLU A 3 -10.33 27.94 -25.89
N HIS A 4 -9.27 28.49 -25.32
CA HIS A 4 -8.22 27.79 -24.54
C HIS A 4 -8.70 27.41 -23.12
N HIS A 5 -9.96 27.01 -22.92
CA HIS A 5 -10.57 26.93 -21.57
C HIS A 5 -11.03 25.54 -21.11
N VAL A 6 -11.04 24.51 -21.96
CA VAL A 6 -11.59 23.20 -21.57
C VAL A 6 -10.55 22.27 -20.89
N GLN A 7 -9.25 22.50 -21.11
CA GLN A 7 -8.19 21.61 -20.57
C GLN A 7 -7.72 21.96 -19.15
N ARG A 8 -8.05 23.14 -18.61
CA ARG A 8 -7.64 23.53 -17.24
C ARG A 8 -8.54 22.94 -16.16
N SER A 9 -9.75 22.53 -16.51
CA SER A 9 -10.77 21.97 -15.60
C SER A 9 -10.49 20.51 -15.21
N SER A 10 -9.90 19.74 -16.13
CA SER A 10 -9.54 18.32 -15.89
C SER A 10 -8.31 18.15 -15.00
N LEU A 11 -7.42 19.14 -14.94
CA LEU A 11 -6.24 19.14 -14.07
C LEU A 11 -6.56 19.47 -12.60
N ARG A 12 -7.74 20.05 -12.32
CA ARG A 12 -8.16 20.38 -10.95
C ARG A 12 -8.93 19.25 -10.25
N HIS A 13 -9.58 18.37 -11.01
CA HIS A 13 -10.22 17.15 -10.47
C HIS A 13 -9.26 15.96 -10.30
N GLN A 14 -8.04 16.05 -10.83
CA GLN A 14 -6.97 15.08 -10.56
C GLN A 14 -6.34 15.22 -9.16
N ARG A 15 -6.71 16.25 -8.37
CA ARG A 15 -6.00 16.60 -7.12
C ARG A 15 -6.37 15.80 -5.87
N THR A 16 -7.34 14.89 -5.90
CA THR A 16 -7.69 14.06 -4.73
C THR A 16 -8.35 12.73 -5.12
N ARG A 17 -7.92 12.09 -6.20
CA ARG A 17 -8.33 10.69 -6.41
C ARG A 17 -7.46 9.79 -5.54
N LEU A 18 -8.07 9.23 -4.50
CA LEU A 18 -7.48 8.12 -3.76
C LEU A 18 -7.33 6.94 -4.71
N VAL A 19 -6.22 6.24 -4.62
CA VAL A 19 -5.94 5.03 -5.39
C VAL A 19 -5.74 3.88 -4.42
N ASP A 20 -6.22 2.71 -4.82
CA ASP A 20 -5.94 1.46 -4.12
C ASP A 20 -4.56 0.94 -4.55
N ALA A 21 -3.80 0.47 -3.57
CA ALA A 21 -2.48 -0.09 -3.77
C ALA A 21 -2.32 -1.37 -2.95
N LEU A 22 -1.67 -2.35 -3.56
CA LEU A 22 -1.18 -3.55 -2.89
C LEU A 22 0.26 -3.28 -2.46
N VAL A 23 0.50 -3.34 -1.15
CA VAL A 23 1.82 -3.19 -0.54
C VAL A 23 2.28 -4.56 -0.08
N THR A 24 3.28 -5.10 -0.74
CA THR A 24 3.93 -6.35 -0.35
C THR A 24 4.97 -6.03 0.72
N VAL A 25 4.85 -6.68 1.89
CA VAL A 25 5.79 -6.53 3.01
C VAL A 25 6.67 -7.76 3.16
N GLU A 26 7.76 -7.61 3.89
CA GLU A 26 8.65 -8.69 4.27
C GLU A 26 7.88 -9.82 4.96
N ARG A 27 8.29 -11.05 4.66
CA ARG A 27 7.69 -12.26 5.21
C ARG A 27 8.74 -13.00 6.05
N PRO A 28 8.36 -13.59 7.20
CA PRO A 28 9.27 -14.41 8.00
C PRO A 28 9.85 -15.54 7.15
N GLN A 29 11.11 -15.91 7.42
CA GLN A 29 11.78 -16.84 6.53
C GLN A 29 11.12 -18.23 6.56
N PRO A 30 11.08 -18.95 5.42
CA PRO A 30 10.52 -20.29 5.38
C PRO A 30 11.17 -21.25 6.38
N ALA A 31 12.47 -21.10 6.66
CA ALA A 31 13.21 -21.91 7.62
C ALA A 31 12.72 -21.72 9.07
N GLU A 32 12.30 -20.50 9.44
CA GLU A 32 11.73 -20.19 10.74
C GLU A 32 10.32 -20.79 10.87
N LEU A 33 9.54 -20.67 9.79
CA LEU A 33 8.20 -21.22 9.73
C LEU A 33 8.21 -22.75 9.71
N ALA A 34 9.21 -23.39 9.08
CA ALA A 34 9.27 -24.85 8.90
C ALA A 34 9.16 -25.64 10.22
N ARG A 35 9.58 -25.04 11.34
CA ARG A 35 9.60 -25.63 12.68
C ARG A 35 8.23 -25.63 13.39
N PHE A 36 7.21 -25.02 12.79
CA PHE A 36 5.91 -24.84 13.41
C PHE A 36 4.78 -25.59 12.67
N ASP A 37 3.78 -26.03 13.42
CA ASP A 37 2.55 -26.58 12.85
C ASP A 37 1.74 -25.50 12.13
N ARG A 38 0.80 -25.95 11.28
CA ARG A 38 -0.03 -25.07 10.44
C ARG A 38 -0.69 -23.93 11.23
N ARG A 39 -1.26 -24.21 12.41
CA ARG A 39 -1.93 -23.21 13.25
C ARG A 39 -0.95 -22.13 13.75
N LYS A 40 0.26 -22.55 14.14
CA LYS A 40 1.27 -21.63 14.65
C LYS A 40 1.95 -20.85 13.52
N LYS A 41 2.15 -21.47 12.35
CA LYS A 41 2.55 -20.78 11.11
C LYS A 41 1.57 -19.66 10.76
N LEU A 42 0.27 -19.95 10.79
CA LEU A 42 -0.78 -18.97 10.51
C LEU A 42 -0.69 -17.78 11.48
N ALA A 43 -0.63 -18.04 12.78
CA ALA A 43 -0.53 -16.99 13.79
C ALA A 43 0.73 -16.11 13.62
N ILE A 44 1.88 -16.70 13.28
CA ILE A 44 3.11 -15.94 13.02
C ILE A 44 2.97 -15.04 11.79
N LEU A 45 2.33 -15.53 10.73
CA LEU A 45 2.13 -14.75 9.51
C LEU A 45 1.14 -13.60 9.74
N GLU A 46 0.05 -13.84 10.48
CA GLU A 46 -0.90 -12.80 10.87
C GLU A 46 -0.26 -11.73 11.74
N GLU A 47 0.55 -12.14 12.73
CA GLU A 47 1.28 -11.24 13.61
C GLU A 47 2.28 -10.38 12.82
N ASN A 48 3.03 -10.99 11.90
CA ASN A 48 3.96 -10.26 11.03
C ASN A 48 3.25 -9.21 10.16
N ALA A 49 2.10 -9.57 9.57
CA ALA A 49 1.29 -8.63 8.80
C ALA A 49 0.81 -7.44 9.66
N ARG A 50 0.39 -7.72 10.90
CA ARG A 50 -0.03 -6.69 11.84
C ARG A 50 1.11 -5.77 12.23
N GLN A 51 2.28 -6.33 12.57
CA GLN A 51 3.46 -5.54 12.94
C GLN A 51 3.86 -4.58 11.81
N HIS A 52 3.97 -5.08 10.57
CA HIS A 52 4.27 -4.20 9.44
C HIS A 52 3.18 -3.16 9.18
N ARG A 53 1.91 -3.47 9.40
CA ARG A 53 0.84 -2.48 9.32
C ARG A 53 1.03 -1.37 10.35
N ASP A 54 1.32 -1.71 11.60
CA ASP A 54 1.51 -0.74 12.68
C ASP A 54 2.76 0.12 12.44
N GLU A 55 3.85 -0.50 11.97
CA GLU A 55 5.08 0.20 11.54
C GLU A 55 4.81 1.14 10.37
N LEU A 56 4.01 0.71 9.38
CA LEU A 56 3.67 1.52 8.23
C LEU A 56 2.81 2.73 8.61
N VAL A 57 1.84 2.54 9.51
CA VAL A 57 1.03 3.64 10.08
C VAL A 57 1.95 4.66 10.75
N LYS A 58 2.85 4.20 11.64
CA LYS A 58 3.80 5.08 12.33
C LYS A 58 4.70 5.82 11.35
N TRP A 59 5.24 5.12 10.35
CA TRP A 59 6.09 5.74 9.32
C TRP A 59 5.32 6.80 8.51
N ILE A 60 4.06 6.53 8.14
CA ILE A 60 3.20 7.50 7.44
C ILE A 60 2.96 8.75 8.29
N GLU A 61 2.76 8.59 9.60
CA GLU A 61 2.64 9.71 10.54
C GLU A 61 3.93 10.52 10.63
N GLU A 62 5.08 9.86 10.78
CA GLU A 62 6.41 10.49 10.84
C GLU A 62 6.75 11.27 9.56
N GLN A 63 6.31 10.78 8.40
CA GLN A 63 6.48 11.47 7.11
C GLN A 63 5.46 12.61 6.88
N GLY A 64 4.52 12.83 7.82
CA GLY A 64 3.47 13.83 7.67
C GLY A 64 2.45 13.49 6.58
N LEU A 65 2.33 12.21 6.22
CA LEU A 65 1.49 11.72 5.13
C LEU A 65 0.12 11.19 5.59
N ALA A 66 -0.15 11.16 6.89
CA ALA A 66 -1.38 10.60 7.45
C ALA A 66 -2.67 11.18 6.85
N ARG A 67 -2.69 12.48 6.53
CA ARG A 67 -3.86 13.14 5.92
C ARG A 67 -4.11 12.75 4.46
N GLU A 68 -3.15 12.09 3.83
CA GLU A 68 -3.21 11.63 2.45
C GLU A 68 -3.48 10.12 2.37
N VAL A 69 -3.77 9.46 3.50
CA VAL A 69 -4.15 8.05 3.59
C VAL A 69 -5.58 7.95 4.12
N ASP A 70 -6.39 7.15 3.43
CA ASP A 70 -7.78 6.87 3.79
C ASP A 70 -7.87 5.61 4.64
N SER A 71 -7.14 4.55 4.25
CA SER A 71 -7.14 3.30 5.01
C SER A 71 -5.91 2.43 4.72
N ILE A 72 -5.56 1.63 5.72
CA ILE A 72 -4.57 0.55 5.63
C ILE A 72 -5.21 -0.70 6.24
N GLY A 73 -5.46 -1.70 5.39
CA GLY A 73 -6.05 -2.98 5.76
C GLY A 73 -5.12 -4.15 5.43
N ALA A 74 -5.35 -5.29 6.08
CA ALA A 74 -4.75 -6.55 5.65
C ALA A 74 -5.46 -7.04 4.38
N ALA A 75 -4.69 -7.53 3.41
CA ALA A 75 -5.27 -8.32 2.31
C ALA A 75 -5.50 -9.76 2.77
N THR A 76 -6.14 -10.56 1.91
CA THR A 76 -6.32 -12.01 2.12
C THR A 76 -5.00 -12.78 2.23
N SER A 77 -3.89 -12.20 1.78
CA SER A 77 -2.53 -12.74 1.89
C SER A 77 -1.76 -12.09 3.04
N PHE A 78 -1.18 -12.89 3.94
CA PHE A 78 -0.46 -12.46 5.15
C PHE A 78 0.81 -11.61 4.96
N ASN A 79 1.12 -11.23 3.73
CA ASN A 79 2.26 -10.37 3.39
C ASN A 79 1.86 -9.25 2.44
N ILE A 80 0.56 -9.00 2.27
CA ILE A 80 0.03 -7.96 1.42
C ILE A 80 -0.90 -7.09 2.26
N LEU A 81 -0.67 -5.79 2.22
CA LEU A 81 -1.54 -4.78 2.80
C LEU A 81 -2.27 -4.05 1.67
N LEU A 82 -3.56 -3.82 1.84
CA LEU A 82 -4.31 -2.88 1.00
C LEU A 82 -4.15 -1.49 1.60
N VAL A 83 -3.62 -0.57 0.80
CA VAL A 83 -3.52 0.84 1.16
C VAL A 83 -4.32 1.67 0.18
N LYS A 84 -5.21 2.51 0.72
CA LYS A 84 -5.94 3.49 -0.05
C LYS A 84 -5.45 4.87 0.34
N GLY A 85 -4.90 5.61 -0.62
CA GLY A 85 -4.26 6.90 -0.36
C GLY A 85 -4.03 7.70 -1.63
N THR A 86 -3.46 8.89 -1.50
CA THR A 86 -3.08 9.66 -2.69
C THR A 86 -1.95 8.93 -3.45
N PRO A 87 -1.82 9.12 -4.77
CA PRO A 87 -0.70 8.57 -5.53
C PRO A 87 0.66 9.00 -4.98
N LYS A 88 0.74 10.18 -4.35
CA LYS A 88 1.94 10.66 -3.66
C LYS A 88 2.30 9.74 -2.50
N VAL A 89 1.36 9.43 -1.61
CA VAL A 89 1.63 8.50 -0.50
C VAL A 89 1.99 7.13 -1.00
N VAL A 90 1.21 6.58 -1.93
CA VAL A 90 1.47 5.23 -2.45
C VAL A 90 2.87 5.11 -3.05
N ARG A 91 3.35 6.13 -3.77
CA ARG A 91 4.74 6.18 -4.24
C ARG A 91 5.75 6.30 -3.11
N ALA A 92 5.43 7.02 -2.04
CA ALA A 92 6.29 7.15 -0.87
C ALA A 92 6.45 5.83 -0.12
N LEU A 93 5.41 4.98 -0.05
CA LEU A 93 5.46 3.67 0.62
C LEU A 93 6.55 2.74 0.05
N LYS A 94 7.00 2.94 -1.19
CA LYS A 94 8.15 2.22 -1.77
C LYS A 94 9.45 2.41 -0.98
N LYS A 95 9.52 3.45 -0.14
CA LYS A 95 10.67 3.77 0.72
C LYS A 95 10.42 3.42 2.18
N ALA A 96 9.25 2.89 2.52
CA ALA A 96 8.94 2.52 3.88
C ALA A 96 9.72 1.25 4.29
N PRO A 97 10.16 1.14 5.56
CA PRO A 97 10.81 -0.06 6.07
C PRO A 97 9.94 -1.30 5.88
N GLY A 98 10.56 -2.44 5.55
CA GLY A 98 9.86 -3.71 5.39
C GLY A 98 8.96 -3.80 4.15
N VAL A 99 8.87 -2.77 3.30
CA VAL A 99 8.11 -2.83 2.04
C VAL A 99 8.99 -3.36 0.92
N LEU A 100 8.54 -4.46 0.30
CA LEU A 100 9.21 -5.10 -0.83
C LEU A 100 8.71 -4.60 -2.18
N ALA A 101 7.41 -4.35 -2.29
CA ALA A 101 6.79 -3.89 -3.53
C ALA A 101 5.52 -3.09 -3.26
N VAL A 102 5.22 -2.16 -4.17
CA VAL A 102 3.95 -1.41 -4.17
C VAL A 102 3.38 -1.41 -5.58
N THR A 103 2.19 -1.96 -5.73
CA THR A 103 1.46 -2.05 -7.01
C THR A 103 0.16 -1.26 -6.91
N MET A 104 -0.01 -0.24 -7.75
CA MET A 104 -1.27 0.49 -7.84
C MET A 104 -2.29 -0.32 -8.64
N ALA A 105 -3.56 -0.30 -8.24
CA ALA A 105 -4.62 -1.00 -8.94
C ALA A 105 -4.79 -0.51 -10.39
N ASP A 106 -4.57 0.78 -10.64
CA ASP A 106 -4.58 1.36 -11.99
C ASP A 106 -3.44 0.82 -12.87
N ASP A 107 -2.26 0.55 -12.30
CA ASP A 107 -1.11 -0.02 -13.03
C ASP A 107 -1.35 -1.49 -13.37
N ALA A 108 -2.05 -2.24 -12.51
CA ALA A 108 -2.40 -3.64 -12.75
C ALA A 108 -3.38 -3.77 -13.94
N ALA A 109 -4.33 -2.85 -14.09
CA ALA A 109 -5.22 -2.80 -15.24
C ALA A 109 -4.51 -2.43 -16.54
N ALA A 110 -3.42 -1.66 -16.48
CA ALA A 110 -2.62 -1.29 -17.64
C ALA A 110 -1.73 -2.44 -18.16
N LEU A 111 -1.33 -3.37 -17.29
CA LEU A 111 -0.52 -4.55 -17.66
C LEU A 111 -1.35 -5.71 -18.26
N MET A 112 -2.68 -5.67 -18.12
CA MET A 112 -3.60 -6.66 -18.69
C MET A 112 -4.25 -6.21 -20.02
N ARG A 113 -3.79 -5.10 -20.59
CA ARG A 113 -4.18 -4.62 -21.92
C ARG A 113 -3.06 -4.86 -22.93
#